data_AF-A0A535HIB3-F1
#
_entry.id   AF-A0A535HIB3-F1
#
_cell.length_a   1.000
_cell.length_b   1.000
_cell.length_c   1.000
_cell.angle_alpha   90.00
_cell.angle_beta   90.00
_cell.angle_gamma   90.00
#
_symmetry.space_group_name_H-M   'P 1'
#
loop_
_entity.id
_entity.type
_entity.pdbx_description
1 polymer ?
#
loop_
_entity_poly.entity_id
_entity_poly.type
_entity_poly.pdbx_seq_one_letter_code
_entity_poly.pdbx_strand_id
1 'polypeptide(L)'
;MKVMLPLVLVLAACGGAVGSPGPSSALPPEARAALEQVYVDSHAYTLQAELYRDLMPGPAPTPKRGVGGTIFLRPDVQSDPPEGMRADKVWLLNGAESWETVPQPLQTFVADRRNHLSLSVRDGPTWDTSAKVDVVLRFSTASGTYFIQRRNVQIIGAL
;
A
#
# COMPACT_ATOMS: atom_id res chain seq x y z
N MET A 1 -50.65 -17.54 30.41
CA MET A 1 -49.33 -18.16 30.64
C MET A 1 -48.39 -17.58 29.59
N LYS A 2 -47.43 -16.74 30.02
CA LYS A 2 -46.47 -16.06 29.14
C LYS A 2 -45.28 -16.99 28.90
N VAL A 3 -45.06 -17.43 27.66
CA VAL A 3 -43.86 -18.19 27.28
C VAL A 3 -42.85 -17.18 26.77
N MET A 4 -41.81 -16.96 27.56
CA MET A 4 -40.66 -16.10 27.25
C MET A 4 -39.70 -16.90 26.36
N LEU A 5 -39.48 -16.45 25.13
CA LEU A 5 -38.51 -17.04 24.20
C LEU A 5 -37.14 -16.35 24.44
N PRO A 6 -36.04 -17.07 24.74
CA PRO A 6 -34.75 -16.43 24.90
C PRO A 6 -34.13 -16.13 23.53
N LEU A 7 -33.82 -14.85 23.32
CA LEU A 7 -33.02 -14.32 22.22
C LEU A 7 -31.56 -14.74 22.43
N VAL A 8 -31.06 -15.68 21.62
CA VAL A 8 -29.64 -16.06 21.61
C VAL A 8 -28.89 -15.14 20.65
N LEU A 9 -28.15 -14.18 21.21
CA LEU A 9 -27.21 -13.33 20.45
C LEU A 9 -25.89 -14.11 20.27
N VAL A 10 -25.62 -14.61 19.07
CA VAL A 10 -24.30 -15.15 18.71
C VAL A 10 -23.44 -13.99 18.22
N LEU A 11 -22.60 -13.47 19.12
CA LEU A 11 -21.50 -12.57 18.77
C LEU A 11 -20.39 -13.39 18.09
N ALA A 12 -20.42 -13.46 16.76
CA ALA A 12 -19.28 -13.92 15.96
C ALA A 12 -18.21 -12.82 15.96
N ALA A 13 -17.41 -12.76 17.03
CA ALA A 13 -16.19 -11.97 17.09
C ALA A 13 -15.11 -12.67 16.25
N CYS A 14 -15.12 -12.46 14.93
CA CYS A 14 -14.00 -12.81 14.08
C CYS A 14 -12.87 -11.79 14.29
N GLY A 15 -12.10 -11.96 15.36
CA GLY A 15 -10.76 -11.41 15.50
C GLY A 15 -9.81 -12.13 14.55
N GLY A 16 -9.86 -11.77 13.27
CA GLY A 16 -8.87 -12.19 12.29
C GLY A 16 -7.69 -11.24 12.33
N ALA A 17 -6.49 -11.78 12.57
CA ALA A 17 -5.25 -11.07 12.31
C ALA A 17 -5.32 -10.45 10.91
N VAL A 18 -5.06 -9.14 10.81
CA VAL A 18 -5.05 -8.41 9.54
C VAL A 18 -3.78 -8.83 8.79
N GLY A 19 -3.78 -10.05 8.27
CA GLY A 19 -2.77 -10.51 7.32
C GLY A 19 -2.88 -9.66 6.07
N SER A 20 -1.73 -9.24 5.53
CA SER A 20 -1.69 -8.58 4.23
C SER A 20 -2.48 -9.43 3.22
N PRO A 21 -3.44 -8.86 2.47
CA PRO A 21 -4.13 -9.62 1.44
C PRO A 21 -3.10 -10.33 0.56
N GLY A 22 -3.31 -11.62 0.32
CA GLY A 22 -2.51 -12.37 -0.64
C GLY A 22 -2.66 -11.81 -2.06
N PRO A 23 -2.04 -12.44 -3.08
CA PRO A 23 -2.17 -11.99 -4.47
C PRO A 23 -3.66 -11.79 -4.83
N SER A 24 -4.04 -10.54 -5.10
CA SER A 24 -5.39 -10.17 -5.54
C SER A 24 -5.47 -10.46 -7.04
N SER A 25 -6.51 -11.20 -7.45
CA SER A 25 -6.63 -11.71 -8.82
C SER A 25 -7.12 -10.69 -9.85
N ALA A 26 -7.45 -9.46 -9.44
CA ALA A 26 -7.93 -8.44 -10.37
C ALA A 26 -7.47 -7.04 -9.97
N LEU A 27 -6.50 -6.51 -10.70
CA LEU A 27 -6.18 -5.09 -10.70
C LEU A 27 -7.39 -4.30 -11.24
N PRO A 28 -7.95 -3.33 -10.50
CA PRO A 28 -9.05 -2.50 -10.99
C PRO A 28 -8.67 -1.78 -12.31
N PRO A 29 -9.60 -1.58 -13.25
CA PRO A 29 -9.32 -0.86 -14.50
C PRO A 29 -8.68 0.52 -14.28
N GLU A 30 -9.12 1.24 -13.25
CA GLU A 30 -8.61 2.56 -12.87
C GLU A 30 -7.17 2.48 -12.37
N ALA A 31 -6.82 1.42 -11.62
CA ALA A 31 -5.46 1.18 -11.18
C ALA A 31 -4.53 0.85 -12.35
N ARG A 32 -5.03 0.10 -13.35
CA ARG A 32 -4.28 -0.18 -14.60
C ARG A 32 -4.06 1.06 -15.46
N ALA A 33 -5.01 1.99 -15.44
CA ALA A 33 -4.98 3.25 -16.17
C ALA A 33 -4.41 4.43 -15.36
N ALA A 34 -3.88 4.18 -14.15
CA ALA A 34 -3.34 5.21 -13.28
C ALA A 34 -2.31 6.07 -14.00
N LEU A 35 -2.15 7.33 -13.60
CA LEU A 35 -1.17 8.23 -14.21
C LEU A 35 0.06 8.34 -13.31
N GLU A 36 1.21 8.73 -13.87
CA GLU A 36 2.40 9.02 -13.05
C GLU A 36 2.28 10.33 -12.27
N GLN A 37 1.36 11.19 -12.72
CA GLN A 37 1.01 12.44 -12.07
C GLN A 37 -0.52 12.62 -12.05
N VAL A 38 -1.05 13.06 -10.92
CA VAL A 38 -2.48 13.38 -10.76
C VAL A 38 -2.63 14.76 -10.13
N TYR A 39 -3.78 15.39 -10.36
CA TYR A 39 -4.10 16.70 -9.78
C TYR A 39 -5.15 16.55 -8.69
N VAL A 40 -4.86 17.05 -7.49
CA VAL A 40 -5.77 17.05 -6.34
C VAL A 40 -5.69 18.41 -5.67
N ASP A 41 -6.84 19.06 -5.50
CA ASP A 41 -6.97 20.37 -4.85
C ASP A 41 -5.91 21.38 -5.32
N SER A 42 -5.80 21.55 -6.65
CA SER A 42 -4.87 22.44 -7.35
C SER A 42 -3.38 22.12 -7.23
N HIS A 43 -3.00 20.99 -6.65
CA HIS A 43 -1.62 20.52 -6.57
C HIS A 43 -1.41 19.31 -7.48
N ALA A 44 -0.28 19.27 -8.17
CA ALA A 44 0.15 18.07 -8.87
C ALA A 44 0.87 17.13 -7.92
N TYR A 45 0.53 15.85 -7.96
CA TYR A 45 1.13 14.81 -7.13
C TYR A 45 1.93 13.83 -7.95
N THR A 46 3.07 13.40 -7.40
CA THR A 46 3.91 12.34 -7.96
C THR A 46 4.13 11.24 -6.92
N LEU A 47 4.31 10.00 -7.39
CA LEU A 47 4.61 8.86 -6.54
C LEU A 47 6.10 8.54 -6.60
N GLN A 48 6.74 8.47 -5.43
CA GLN A 48 8.08 7.90 -5.27
C GLN A 48 7.95 6.56 -4.56
N ALA A 49 8.77 5.59 -4.98
CA ALA A 49 8.77 4.28 -4.38
C ALA A 49 10.19 3.70 -4.39
N GLU A 50 10.58 3.10 -3.27
CA GLU A 50 11.81 2.35 -3.10
C GLU A 50 11.41 0.95 -2.63
N LEU A 51 11.74 -0.07 -3.43
CA LEU A 51 11.40 -1.46 -3.13
C LEU A 51 12.67 -2.22 -2.80
N TYR A 52 12.61 -3.06 -1.77
CA TYR A 52 13.71 -3.91 -1.36
C TYR A 52 13.23 -5.34 -1.11
N ARG A 53 14.18 -6.27 -1.08
CA ARG A 53 13.98 -7.61 -0.55
C ARG A 53 15.06 -7.89 0.48
N ASP A 54 14.62 -8.34 1.65
CA ASP A 54 15.52 -8.76 2.71
C ASP A 54 16.08 -10.15 2.39
N LEU A 55 17.39 -10.20 2.17
CA LEU A 55 18.14 -11.42 1.86
C LEU A 55 18.96 -11.92 3.06
N MET A 56 18.83 -11.31 4.24
CA MET A 56 19.55 -11.74 5.42
C MET A 56 19.12 -13.15 5.84
N PRO A 57 20.07 -14.05 6.13
CA PRO A 57 19.74 -15.36 6.68
C PRO A 57 19.14 -15.20 8.07
N GLY A 58 17.92 -15.74 8.27
CA GLY A 58 17.30 -15.89 9.58
C GLY A 58 17.55 -17.27 10.18
N PRO A 59 17.44 -17.43 11.51
CA PRO A 59 17.49 -18.75 12.15
C PRO A 59 16.35 -19.62 11.61
N ALA A 60 16.64 -20.87 11.24
CA ALA A 60 15.60 -21.79 10.80
C ALA A 60 14.64 -22.10 11.97
N PRO A 61 13.31 -22.16 11.76
CA PRO A 61 12.60 -22.04 10.48
C PRO A 61 12.01 -20.63 10.26
N THR A 62 12.81 -19.66 9.80
CA THR A 62 12.28 -18.35 9.38
C THR A 62 11.78 -18.41 7.93
N PRO A 63 10.51 -18.05 7.64
CA PRO A 63 10.02 -17.93 6.26
C PRO A 63 10.85 -16.92 5.45
N LYS A 64 10.95 -17.15 4.13
CA LYS A 64 11.58 -16.18 3.23
C LYS A 64 10.81 -14.85 3.29
N ARG A 65 11.53 -13.75 3.50
CA ARG A 65 10.96 -12.41 3.50
C ARG A 65 10.63 -11.98 2.06
N GLY A 66 9.45 -11.43 1.91
CA GLY A 66 8.94 -10.90 0.65
C GLY A 66 9.52 -9.54 0.30
N VAL A 67 9.07 -8.98 -0.82
CA VAL A 67 9.32 -7.57 -1.15
C VAL A 67 8.72 -6.67 -0.07
N GLY A 68 9.53 -5.72 0.40
CA GLY A 68 9.11 -4.59 1.20
C GLY A 68 9.45 -3.28 0.49
N GLY A 69 9.06 -2.15 1.06
CA GLY A 69 9.40 -0.87 0.48
C GLY A 69 8.85 0.34 1.22
N THR A 70 9.29 1.50 0.79
CA THR A 70 8.78 2.81 1.19
C THR A 70 8.15 3.49 -0.03
N ILE A 71 7.03 4.17 0.21
CA ILE A 71 6.29 4.89 -0.81
C ILE A 71 6.02 6.31 -0.29
N PHE A 72 6.29 7.31 -1.11
CA PHE A 72 6.04 8.70 -0.79
C PHE A 72 5.12 9.33 -1.82
N LEU A 73 4.02 9.95 -1.37
CA LEU A 73 3.16 10.79 -2.19
C LEU A 73 3.60 12.24 -2.02
N ARG A 74 4.17 12.82 -3.08
CA ARG A 74 4.80 14.15 -3.03
C ARG A 74 3.97 15.17 -3.83
N PRO A 75 3.57 16.31 -3.23
CA PRO A 75 3.06 17.44 -3.97
C PRO A 75 4.19 18.15 -4.75
N ASP A 76 3.82 18.89 -5.79
CA ASP A 76 4.70 19.75 -6.56
C ASP A 76 5.30 20.92 -5.74
N VAL A 77 4.54 21.42 -4.77
CA VAL A 77 4.95 22.48 -3.85
C VAL A 77 4.75 22.02 -2.41
N GLN A 78 5.65 22.43 -1.51
CA GLN A 78 5.51 22.15 -0.08
C GLN A 78 4.23 22.82 0.45
N SER A 79 3.29 22.02 0.94
CA SER A 79 2.02 22.48 1.49
C SER A 79 1.54 21.56 2.61
N ASP A 80 0.32 21.76 3.08
CA ASP A 80 -0.37 20.83 3.96
C ASP A 80 -1.15 19.79 3.13
N PRO A 81 -1.32 18.56 3.63
CA PRO A 81 -2.10 17.55 2.92
C PRO A 81 -3.57 17.96 2.78
N PRO A 82 -4.22 17.63 1.65
CA PRO A 82 -5.66 17.70 1.46
C PRO A 82 -6.45 17.11 2.63
N GLU A 83 -7.61 17.69 2.90
CA GLU A 83 -8.48 17.23 3.98
C GLU A 83 -8.88 15.77 3.78
N GLY A 84 -8.80 14.99 4.88
CA GLY A 84 -9.17 13.58 4.87
C GLY A 84 -8.24 12.67 4.06
N MET A 85 -7.07 13.16 3.63
CA MET A 85 -6.09 12.39 2.86
C MET A 85 -5.67 11.11 3.59
N ARG A 86 -5.84 9.96 2.93
CA ARG A 86 -5.41 8.65 3.42
C ARG A 86 -5.08 7.70 2.28
N ALA A 87 -4.09 6.84 2.49
CA ALA A 87 -3.81 5.71 1.60
C ALA A 87 -4.70 4.52 1.96
N ASP A 88 -5.33 3.91 0.96
CA ASP A 88 -6.22 2.77 1.19
C ASP A 88 -5.59 1.45 0.72
N LYS A 89 -4.96 1.46 -0.46
CA LYS A 89 -4.42 0.25 -1.10
C LYS A 89 -3.20 0.57 -1.95
N VAL A 90 -2.29 -0.40 -2.04
CA VAL A 90 -1.18 -0.41 -2.98
C VAL A 90 -1.22 -1.70 -3.78
N TRP A 91 -0.90 -1.61 -5.07
CA TRP A 91 -0.59 -2.75 -5.91
C TRP A 91 0.86 -2.71 -6.35
N LEU A 92 1.53 -3.85 -6.27
CA LEU A 92 2.80 -4.11 -6.91
C LEU A 92 2.54 -4.99 -8.14
N LEU A 93 3.01 -4.56 -9.30
CA LEU A 93 2.77 -5.23 -10.58
C LEU A 93 4.09 -5.67 -11.20
N ASN A 94 4.21 -6.96 -11.51
CA ASN A 94 5.35 -7.54 -12.21
C ASN A 94 4.83 -8.29 -13.46
N GLY A 95 4.81 -7.61 -14.60
CA GLY A 95 4.22 -8.15 -15.83
C GLY A 95 2.72 -8.44 -15.66
N ALA A 96 2.35 -9.72 -15.68
CA ALA A 96 0.97 -10.17 -15.49
C ALA A 96 0.61 -10.44 -14.01
N GLU A 97 1.61 -10.51 -13.12
CA GLU A 97 1.38 -10.76 -11.70
C GLU A 97 1.03 -9.46 -10.98
N SER A 98 -0.02 -9.51 -10.15
CA SER A 98 -0.42 -8.40 -9.28
C SER A 98 -0.45 -8.85 -7.83
N TRP A 99 0.09 -8.03 -6.96
CA TRP A 99 0.00 -8.21 -5.52
C TRP A 99 -0.57 -6.96 -4.88
N GLU A 100 -1.56 -7.13 -3.99
CA GLU A 100 -2.31 -6.04 -3.36
C GLU A 100 -2.04 -6.03 -1.87
N THR A 101 -1.90 -4.85 -1.29
CA THR A 101 -1.77 -4.68 0.16
C THR A 101 -2.37 -3.38 0.65
N VAL A 102 -2.51 -3.28 1.97
CA VAL A 102 -2.85 -2.03 2.66
C VAL A 102 -1.53 -1.45 3.21
N PRO A 103 -1.05 -0.31 2.70
CA PRO A 103 0.18 0.29 3.18
C PRO A 103 0.03 0.77 4.63
N GLN A 104 1.12 0.73 5.38
CA GLN A 104 1.17 1.23 6.76
C GLN A 104 1.89 2.58 6.81
N PRO A 105 1.43 3.58 7.60
CA PRO A 105 2.15 4.82 7.77
C PRO A 105 3.61 4.59 8.21
N LEU A 106 4.55 5.21 7.51
CA LEU A 106 5.95 5.21 7.91
C LEU A 106 6.13 6.23 9.03
N GLN A 107 6.58 5.79 10.20
CA GLN A 107 6.83 6.69 11.31
C GLN A 107 8.05 7.58 11.00
N THR A 108 7.80 8.86 10.75
CA THR A 108 8.85 9.87 10.57
C THR A 108 9.01 10.68 11.85
N PHE A 109 10.26 11.05 12.20
CA PHE A 109 10.54 11.81 13.43
C PHE A 109 10.13 13.30 13.34
N VAL A 110 9.78 13.79 12.15
CA VAL A 110 9.42 15.19 11.88
C VAL A 110 8.17 15.22 11.00
N ALA A 111 7.34 16.24 11.17
CA ALA A 111 6.24 16.56 10.26
C ALA A 111 6.82 16.82 8.86
N ASP A 112 6.74 15.81 8.00
CA ASP A 112 7.28 15.87 6.66
C ASP A 112 6.29 16.57 5.73
N ARG A 113 6.45 17.89 5.58
CA ARG A 113 5.64 18.65 4.60
C ARG A 113 6.08 18.43 3.15
N ARG A 114 7.16 17.65 2.90
CA ARG A 114 7.60 17.33 1.53
C ARG A 114 6.89 16.11 0.97
N ASN A 115 6.37 15.24 1.84
CA ASN A 115 5.62 14.06 1.43
C ASN A 115 4.31 14.02 2.24
N HIS A 116 3.18 14.23 1.56
CA HIS A 116 1.86 14.23 2.20
C HIS A 116 1.43 12.84 2.68
N LEU A 117 1.99 11.78 2.06
CA LEU A 117 1.94 10.43 2.61
C LEU A 117 3.34 9.83 2.58
N SER A 118 3.74 9.26 3.70
CA SER A 118 4.95 8.44 3.86
C SER A 118 4.49 7.07 4.32
N LEU A 119 4.71 6.06 3.49
CA LEU A 119 4.08 4.75 3.61
C LEU A 119 5.13 3.64 3.56
N SER A 120 4.82 2.52 4.20
CA SER A 120 5.57 1.28 4.12
C SER A 120 4.70 0.15 3.59
N VAL A 121 5.29 -0.69 2.74
CA VAL A 121 4.71 -1.95 2.27
C VAL A 121 5.60 -3.09 2.73
N ARG A 122 4.99 -4.21 3.13
CA ARG A 122 5.67 -5.37 3.70
C ARG A 122 5.00 -6.65 3.23
N ASP A 123 5.70 -7.78 3.37
CA ASP A 123 5.17 -9.11 3.09
C ASP A 123 4.70 -9.32 1.64
N GLY A 124 5.38 -8.64 0.71
CA GLY A 124 5.15 -8.77 -0.73
C GLY A 124 5.57 -10.12 -1.31
N PRO A 125 5.42 -10.32 -2.63
CA PRO A 125 5.86 -11.54 -3.29
C PRO A 125 7.38 -11.73 -3.19
N THR A 126 7.86 -12.96 -3.35
CA THR A 126 9.30 -13.27 -3.31
C THR A 126 9.99 -13.04 -4.66
N TRP A 127 9.66 -11.95 -5.35
CA TRP A 127 10.26 -11.57 -6.63
C TRP A 127 11.76 -11.27 -6.50
N ASP A 128 12.49 -11.37 -7.60
CA ASP A 128 13.95 -11.16 -7.61
C ASP A 128 14.35 -9.68 -7.50
N THR A 129 15.52 -9.43 -6.91
CA THR A 129 16.12 -8.08 -6.70
C THR A 129 16.64 -7.42 -7.98
N SER A 130 16.23 -7.89 -9.14
CA SER A 130 16.45 -7.26 -10.44
C SER A 130 15.15 -7.02 -11.18
N ALA A 131 14.02 -7.54 -10.66
CA ALA A 131 12.72 -7.34 -11.27
C ALA A 131 12.33 -5.87 -11.20
N LYS A 132 11.64 -5.43 -12.26
CA LYS A 132 11.08 -4.09 -12.41
C LYS A 132 9.58 -4.19 -12.12
N VAL A 133 9.14 -3.40 -11.15
CA VAL A 133 7.78 -3.45 -10.63
C VAL A 133 7.13 -2.09 -10.84
N ASP A 134 5.90 -2.09 -11.32
CA ASP A 134 5.06 -0.90 -11.29
C ASP A 134 4.34 -0.84 -9.95
N VAL A 135 4.40 0.30 -9.27
CA VAL A 135 3.75 0.54 -7.99
C VAL A 135 2.55 1.44 -8.23
N VAL A 136 1.36 0.99 -7.86
CA VAL A 136 0.12 1.78 -7.95
C VAL A 136 -0.41 2.05 -6.55
N LEU A 137 -0.64 3.32 -6.22
CA LEU A 137 -1.26 3.74 -4.97
C LEU A 137 -2.70 4.19 -5.24
N ARG A 138 -3.64 3.68 -4.45
CA ARG A 138 -4.96 4.30 -4.27
C ARG A 138 -4.96 5.08 -2.96
N PHE A 139 -5.30 6.36 -3.08
CA PHE A 139 -5.53 7.23 -1.94
C PHE A 139 -6.84 7.99 -2.10
N SER A 140 -7.39 8.46 -1.00
CA SER A 140 -8.63 9.23 -0.97
C SER A 140 -8.45 10.52 -0.18
N THR A 141 -9.20 11.54 -0.54
CA THR A 141 -9.33 12.83 0.13
C THR A 141 -10.82 13.12 0.36
N ALA A 142 -11.15 14.29 0.90
CA ALA A 142 -12.53 14.80 0.93
C ALA A 142 -13.12 15.01 -0.48
N SER A 143 -12.29 15.29 -1.49
CA SER A 143 -12.70 15.56 -2.87
C SER A 143 -12.88 14.30 -3.74
N GLY A 144 -12.26 13.17 -3.38
CA GLY A 144 -12.47 11.93 -4.12
C GLY A 144 -11.45 10.83 -3.86
N THR A 145 -11.48 9.80 -4.74
CA THR A 145 -10.51 8.70 -4.76
C THR A 145 -9.65 8.80 -6.00
N TYR A 146 -8.35 8.61 -5.83
CA TYR A 146 -7.34 8.80 -6.86
C TYR A 146 -6.44 7.57 -6.98
N PHE A 147 -5.97 7.31 -8.20
CA PHE A 147 -4.98 6.29 -8.50
C PHE A 147 -3.77 6.95 -9.15
N ILE A 148 -2.60 6.71 -8.59
CA ILE A 148 -1.32 7.21 -9.09
C ILE A 148 -0.33 6.06 -9.17
N GLN A 149 0.56 6.07 -10.17
CA GLN A 149 1.55 5.01 -10.33
C GLN A 149 2.98 5.51 -10.46
N ARG A 150 3.92 4.61 -10.18
CA ARG A 150 5.33 4.76 -10.52
C ARG A 150 5.78 3.51 -11.23
N ARG A 151 6.26 3.66 -12.47
CA ARG A 151 6.67 2.53 -13.30
C ARG A 151 8.13 2.14 -13.10
N ASN A 152 8.44 0.89 -13.42
CA ASN A 152 9.80 0.34 -13.52
C ASN A 152 10.67 0.53 -12.27
N VAL A 153 10.08 0.41 -11.08
CA VAL A 153 10.80 0.47 -9.81
C VAL A 153 11.57 -0.83 -9.64
N GLN A 154 12.89 -0.73 -9.52
CA GLN A 154 13.72 -1.91 -9.29
C GLN A 154 13.65 -2.32 -7.82
N ILE A 155 13.41 -3.60 -7.57
CA ILE A 155 13.61 -4.18 -6.24
C ILE A 155 15.12 -4.24 -5.99
N ILE A 156 15.62 -3.69 -4.89
CA ILE A 156 17.03 -3.81 -4.50
C ILE A 156 17.22 -4.90 -3.44
N GLY A 157 18.41 -5.49 -3.39
CA GLY A 157 18.77 -6.38 -2.27
C GLY A 157 19.12 -5.55 -1.04
N ALA A 158 18.44 -5.81 0.07
CA ALA A 158 18.90 -5.41 1.39
C ALA A 158 19.69 -6.58 1.97
N LEU A 159 20.96 -6.32 2.30
CA LEU A 159 21.92 -7.27 2.86
C LEU A 159 22.13 -7.01 4.35
#